data_AF-A0A7J9X0U1-F1
#
_entry.id   AF-A0A7J9X0U1-F1
#
_cell.length_a   1.000
_cell.length_b   1.000
_cell.length_c   1.000
_cell.angle_alpha   90.00
_cell.angle_beta   90.00
_cell.angle_gamma   90.00
#
_symmetry.space_group_name_H-M   'P 1'
#
loop_
_entity.id
_entity.type
_entity.pdbx_description
1 polymer ?
#
loop_
_entity_poly.entity_id
_entity_poly.type
_entity_poly.pdbx_seq_one_letter_code
_entity_poly.pdbx_strand_id
1 'polypeptide(L)'
;MILFRHADPRWPFLWETDEQPPGRWHGDGDGPVQYLWDTPDGAWAEFLRHEEIKDPEDLVTVRRALWAIEVDESEADVQPRLPTEVLTGGHKSYARCQGEATRLRAQGATRLSALSAALKPGEARGWRVDKTVLPGPNREAHTIVLFGRRPELVGWEVVGRGHPEPALLNKVRHFRP
;
A
#
# COMPACT_ATOMS: atom_id res chain seq x y z
N MET A 1 11.94 -3.05 9.86
CA MET A 1 10.69 -3.76 9.50
C MET A 1 10.68 -4.09 8.03
N ILE A 2 10.05 -5.21 7.65
CA ILE A 2 9.84 -5.56 6.25
C ILE A 2 8.46 -5.09 5.81
N LEU A 3 8.42 -4.32 4.74
CA LEU A 3 7.21 -3.87 4.07
C LEU A 3 7.17 -4.37 2.63
N PHE A 4 6.02 -4.28 2.00
CA PHE A 4 5.78 -4.83 0.67
C PHE A 4 5.37 -3.73 -0.30
N ARG A 5 5.74 -3.89 -1.58
CA ARG A 5 5.31 -3.00 -2.66
C ARG A 5 5.26 -3.75 -3.97
N HIS A 6 4.23 -3.50 -4.76
CA HIS A 6 4.20 -3.93 -6.14
C HIS A 6 4.73 -2.82 -7.07
N ALA A 7 5.34 -3.19 -8.18
CA ALA A 7 5.75 -2.28 -9.24
C ALA A 7 5.54 -2.92 -10.61
N ASP A 8 5.52 -2.09 -11.67
CA ASP A 8 5.71 -2.63 -13.01
C ASP A 8 7.14 -3.22 -13.11
N PRO A 9 7.32 -4.44 -13.62
CA PRO A 9 8.64 -5.07 -13.68
C PRO A 9 9.68 -4.31 -14.52
N ARG A 10 9.25 -3.34 -15.34
CA ARG A 10 10.14 -2.52 -16.18
C ARG A 10 10.78 -1.37 -15.42
N TRP A 11 10.28 -1.02 -14.23
CA TRP A 11 10.70 0.16 -13.48
C TRP A 11 11.32 -0.24 -12.13
N PRO A 12 12.18 0.61 -11.54
CA PRO A 12 12.64 0.42 -10.17
C PRO A 12 11.49 0.31 -9.18
N PHE A 13 11.72 -0.39 -8.06
CA PHE A 13 10.68 -0.57 -7.04
C PHE A 13 10.36 0.72 -6.26
N LEU A 14 11.22 1.74 -6.30
CA LEU A 14 10.96 3.07 -5.71
C LEU A 14 10.88 4.15 -6.79
N TRP A 15 10.11 5.19 -6.49
CA TRP A 15 10.09 6.41 -7.28
C TRP A 15 11.32 7.27 -6.99
N GLU A 16 12.00 7.74 -8.05
CA GLU A 16 13.16 8.61 -7.93
C GLU A 16 12.85 10.10 -8.21
N THR A 17 11.70 10.39 -8.82
CA THR A 17 11.27 11.73 -9.24
C THR A 17 9.86 12.04 -8.76
N ASP A 18 9.47 13.31 -8.87
CA ASP A 18 8.13 13.83 -8.57
C ASP A 18 7.11 13.63 -9.71
N GLU A 19 7.50 12.97 -10.80
CA GLU A 19 6.65 12.67 -11.96
C GLU A 19 5.61 11.57 -11.69
N GLN A 20 5.61 11.00 -10.47
CA GLN A 20 4.61 10.01 -10.09
C GLN A 20 3.19 10.63 -10.09
N PRO A 21 2.18 9.93 -10.63
CA PRO A 21 0.79 10.39 -10.58
C PRO A 21 0.31 10.59 -9.12
N PRO A 22 -0.55 11.59 -8.87
CA PRO A 22 -1.01 11.91 -7.52
C PRO A 22 -1.77 10.73 -6.92
N GLY A 23 -1.58 10.53 -5.62
CA GLY A 23 -2.20 9.45 -4.86
C GLY A 23 -2.98 9.95 -3.66
N ARG A 24 -3.43 9.03 -2.81
CA ARG A 24 -4.18 9.37 -1.59
C ARG A 24 -3.42 10.34 -0.66
N TRP A 25 -2.10 10.20 -0.56
CA TRP A 25 -1.23 10.89 0.41
C TRP A 25 -0.24 11.87 -0.21
N HIS A 26 -0.41 12.24 -1.49
CA HIS A 26 0.36 13.30 -2.14
C HIS A 26 -0.40 13.84 -3.37
N GLY A 27 -0.28 15.14 -3.66
CA GLY A 27 -0.77 15.79 -4.87
C GLY A 27 0.25 15.82 -6.01
N ASP A 28 -0.04 16.58 -7.06
CA ASP A 28 0.86 16.75 -8.19
C ASP A 28 2.14 17.47 -7.77
N GLY A 29 3.31 16.94 -8.18
CA GLY A 29 4.62 17.52 -7.85
C GLY A 29 5.06 17.37 -6.39
N ASP A 30 4.25 16.71 -5.55
CA ASP A 30 4.58 16.46 -4.13
C ASP A 30 5.57 15.29 -3.93
N GLY A 31 5.96 14.62 -5.02
CA GLY A 31 6.77 13.42 -5.02
C GLY A 31 8.29 13.65 -4.92
N PRO A 32 9.07 12.55 -4.93
CA PRO A 32 8.60 11.16 -4.89
C PRO A 32 8.00 10.81 -3.52
N VAL A 33 6.98 9.95 -3.52
CA VAL A 33 6.33 9.40 -2.33
C VAL A 33 6.17 7.90 -2.49
N GLN A 34 6.79 7.14 -1.59
CA GLN A 34 6.79 5.68 -1.61
C GLN A 34 5.61 5.14 -0.83
N TYR A 35 4.77 4.35 -1.50
CA TYR A 35 3.67 3.62 -0.86
C TYR A 35 4.11 2.18 -0.66
N LEU A 36 4.09 1.77 0.61
CA LEU A 36 4.46 0.45 1.08
C LEU A 36 3.31 -0.11 1.96
N TRP A 37 3.27 -1.42 2.12
CA TRP A 37 2.25 -2.10 2.92
C TRP A 37 2.87 -3.05 3.92
N ASP A 38 2.20 -3.20 5.06
CA ASP A 38 2.65 -4.09 6.13
C ASP A 38 2.39 -5.58 5.84
N THR A 39 1.71 -5.89 4.73
CA THR A 39 1.43 -7.25 4.25
C THR A 39 1.50 -7.33 2.71
N PRO A 40 1.83 -8.50 2.13
CA PRO A 40 1.73 -8.73 0.68
C PRO A 40 0.30 -8.54 0.16
N ASP A 41 -0.69 -9.05 0.90
CA ASP A 41 -2.12 -8.90 0.57
C ASP A 41 -2.51 -7.41 0.51
N GLY A 42 -1.98 -6.56 1.40
CA GLY A 42 -2.22 -5.12 1.38
C GLY A 42 -1.68 -4.45 0.11
N ALA A 43 -0.47 -4.81 -0.31
CA ALA A 43 0.13 -4.30 -1.55
C ALA A 43 -0.70 -4.68 -2.77
N TRP A 44 -1.08 -5.96 -2.88
CA TRP A 44 -1.92 -6.42 -3.97
C TRP A 44 -3.33 -5.82 -3.92
N ALA A 45 -3.92 -5.67 -2.73
CA ALA A 45 -5.26 -5.12 -2.61
C ALA A 45 -5.35 -3.67 -3.10
N GLU A 46 -4.35 -2.83 -2.84
CA GLU A 46 -4.34 -1.46 -3.39
C GLU A 46 -4.23 -1.45 -4.91
N PHE A 47 -3.42 -2.34 -5.50
CA PHE A 47 -3.39 -2.52 -6.95
C PHE A 47 -4.77 -2.90 -7.50
N LEU A 48 -5.38 -3.96 -6.96
CA LEU A 48 -6.70 -4.44 -7.40
C LEU A 48 -7.80 -3.40 -7.22
N ARG A 49 -7.73 -2.62 -6.13
CA ARG A 49 -8.67 -1.53 -5.88
C ARG A 49 -8.51 -0.41 -6.91
N HIS A 50 -7.28 -0.02 -7.23
CA HIS A 50 -7.01 1.11 -8.12
C HIS A 50 -7.32 0.77 -9.58
N GLU A 51 -6.96 -0.43 -10.04
CA GLU A 51 -7.29 -0.93 -11.38
C GLU A 51 -8.75 -1.42 -11.50
N GLU A 52 -9.52 -1.35 -10.41
CA GLU A 52 -10.91 -1.84 -10.31
C GLU A 52 -11.12 -3.30 -10.74
N ILE A 53 -10.07 -4.13 -10.65
CA ILE A 53 -10.11 -5.55 -11.00
C ILE A 53 -10.96 -6.31 -9.98
N LYS A 54 -12.09 -6.86 -10.44
CA LYS A 54 -13.08 -7.59 -9.62
C LYS A 54 -13.28 -9.03 -10.08
N ASP A 55 -12.89 -9.34 -11.32
CA ASP A 55 -13.03 -10.66 -11.91
C ASP A 55 -11.74 -11.49 -11.71
N PRO A 56 -11.82 -12.73 -11.19
CA PRO A 56 -10.68 -13.64 -11.18
C PRO A 56 -10.03 -13.86 -12.55
N GLU A 57 -10.79 -13.79 -13.65
CA GLU A 57 -10.25 -13.96 -15.01
C GLU A 57 -9.30 -12.82 -15.39
N ASP A 58 -9.55 -11.59 -14.94
CA ASP A 58 -8.67 -10.44 -15.21
C ASP A 58 -7.29 -10.61 -14.55
N LEU A 59 -7.20 -11.34 -13.42
CA LEU A 59 -5.94 -11.55 -12.70
C LEU A 59 -4.89 -12.27 -13.56
N VAL A 60 -5.32 -13.12 -14.50
CA VAL A 60 -4.38 -13.87 -15.36
C VAL A 60 -3.61 -12.96 -16.30
N THR A 61 -4.05 -11.71 -16.49
CA THR A 61 -3.38 -10.69 -17.30
C THR A 61 -2.38 -9.85 -16.49
N VAL A 62 -2.50 -9.85 -15.16
CA VAL A 62 -1.67 -9.04 -14.27
C VAL A 62 -0.23 -9.56 -14.26
N ARG A 63 0.74 -8.67 -14.50
CA ARG A 63 2.17 -8.95 -14.39
C ARG A 63 2.85 -7.84 -13.62
N ARG A 64 3.02 -8.02 -12.31
CA ARG A 64 3.70 -7.06 -11.43
C ARG A 64 4.86 -7.73 -10.70
N ALA A 65 5.90 -6.96 -10.44
CA ALA A 65 6.94 -7.37 -9.51
C ALA A 65 6.45 -7.07 -8.09
N LEU A 66 6.64 -7.97 -7.14
CA LEU A 66 6.42 -7.73 -5.71
C LEU A 66 7.77 -7.72 -5.01
N TRP A 67 7.98 -6.71 -4.17
CA TRP A 67 9.21 -6.49 -3.43
C TRP A 67 8.93 -6.56 -1.94
N ALA A 68 9.84 -7.19 -1.20
CA ALA A 68 9.97 -7.06 0.25
C ALA A 68 11.09 -6.05 0.52
N ILE A 69 10.80 -5.00 1.28
CA ILE A 69 11.66 -3.84 1.45
C ILE A 69 11.93 -3.64 2.94
N GLU A 70 13.20 -3.59 3.29
CA GLU A 70 13.62 -3.26 4.65
C GLU A 70 13.55 -1.75 4.87
N VAL A 71 12.86 -1.35 5.94
CA VAL A 71 12.71 0.04 6.39
C VAL A 71 13.12 0.13 7.86
N ASP A 72 13.83 1.19 8.22
CA ASP A 72 14.27 1.44 9.59
C ASP A 72 13.07 1.56 10.55
N GLU A 73 13.03 0.71 11.58
CA GLU A 73 12.00 0.77 12.63
C GLU A 73 12.18 1.95 13.59
N SER A 74 13.38 2.52 13.67
CA SER A 74 13.70 3.64 14.56
C SER A 74 13.23 5.00 14.03
N GLU A 75 13.04 5.14 12.71
CA GLU A 75 12.31 6.27 12.13
C GLU A 75 10.91 6.29 12.74
N ALA A 76 10.38 7.44 13.16
CA ALA A 76 9.05 7.51 13.76
C ALA A 76 7.98 7.65 12.66
N ASP A 77 6.89 6.88 12.75
CA ASP A 77 5.68 7.13 11.97
C ASP A 77 4.80 8.18 12.65
N VAL A 78 4.29 9.10 11.83
CA VAL A 78 3.15 9.94 12.24
C VAL A 78 1.84 9.32 11.75
N GLN A 79 0.80 9.42 12.58
CA GLN A 79 -0.54 8.97 12.22
C GLN A 79 -1.38 10.19 11.79
N PRO A 80 -2.10 10.11 10.65
CA PRO A 80 -2.99 11.17 10.21
C PRO A 80 -4.16 11.33 11.18
N ARG A 81 -4.55 12.57 11.44
CA ARG A 81 -5.71 12.90 12.28
C ARG A 81 -6.95 13.04 11.41
N LEU A 82 -7.34 11.94 10.77
CA LEU A 82 -8.49 11.87 9.90
C LEU A 82 -9.47 10.78 10.34
N PRO A 83 -10.78 10.99 10.19
CA PRO A 83 -11.75 9.94 10.43
C PRO A 83 -11.58 8.72 9.50
N THR A 84 -11.94 7.53 9.98
CA THR A 84 -11.81 6.26 9.26
C THR A 84 -12.48 6.29 7.87
N GLU A 85 -13.62 6.95 7.75
CA GLU A 85 -14.36 7.12 6.50
C GLU A 85 -13.60 7.95 5.44
N VAL A 86 -12.69 8.82 5.88
CA VAL A 86 -11.78 9.56 5.01
C VAL A 86 -10.60 8.68 4.62
N LEU A 87 -9.98 8.00 5.60
CA LEU A 87 -8.84 7.11 5.38
C LEU A 87 -9.17 6.00 4.38
N THR A 88 -10.36 5.41 4.51
CA THR A 88 -10.81 4.25 3.71
C THR A 88 -11.69 4.63 2.52
N GLY A 89 -12.06 5.92 2.40
CA GLY A 89 -12.99 6.46 1.42
C GLY A 89 -12.48 6.44 -0.02
N GLY A 90 -13.35 6.81 -0.97
CA GLY A 90 -13.04 6.85 -2.40
C GLY A 90 -12.23 8.06 -2.85
N HIS A 91 -12.13 8.31 -4.16
CA HIS A 91 -11.38 9.45 -4.71
C HIS A 91 -11.80 10.81 -4.10
N LYS A 92 -13.08 10.98 -3.75
CA LYS A 92 -13.59 12.18 -3.05
C LYS A 92 -12.91 12.47 -1.70
N SER A 93 -12.26 11.49 -1.09
CA SER A 93 -11.50 11.66 0.17
C SER A 93 -10.06 12.12 -0.04
N TYR A 94 -9.50 12.04 -1.26
CA TYR A 94 -8.07 12.23 -1.51
C TYR A 94 -7.62 13.65 -1.13
N ALA A 95 -8.38 14.68 -1.51
CA ALA A 95 -8.03 16.06 -1.17
C ALA A 95 -7.83 16.27 0.34
N ARG A 96 -8.61 15.59 1.19
CA ARG A 96 -8.46 15.66 2.65
C ARG A 96 -7.23 14.88 3.13
N CYS A 97 -6.97 13.70 2.58
CA CYS A 97 -5.77 12.91 2.88
C CYS A 97 -4.48 13.63 2.44
N GLN A 98 -4.47 14.22 1.25
CA GLN A 98 -3.37 15.01 0.70
C GLN A 98 -3.12 16.27 1.55
N GLY A 99 -4.17 17.00 1.94
CA GLY A 99 -4.03 18.15 2.84
C GLY A 99 -3.42 17.77 4.19
N GLU A 100 -3.82 16.63 4.74
CA GLU A 100 -3.22 16.10 5.98
C GLU A 100 -1.76 15.68 5.79
N ALA A 101 -1.41 15.02 4.68
CA ALA A 101 -0.03 14.68 4.36
C ALA A 101 0.85 15.93 4.23
N THR A 102 0.37 16.97 3.54
CA THR A 102 1.08 18.26 3.45
C THR A 102 1.26 18.90 4.81
N ARG A 103 0.24 18.90 5.67
CA ARG A 103 0.37 19.39 7.05
C ARG A 103 1.43 18.62 7.84
N LEU A 104 1.46 17.30 7.73
CA LEU A 104 2.43 16.45 8.43
C LEU A 104 3.86 16.65 7.91
N ARG A 105 4.05 16.75 6.59
CA ARG A 105 5.35 17.07 5.99
C ARG A 105 5.86 18.44 6.42
N ALA A 106 4.99 19.45 6.49
CA ALA A 106 5.35 20.77 6.99
C ALA A 106 5.77 20.76 8.48
N GLN A 107 5.42 19.71 9.23
CA GLN A 107 5.87 19.47 10.60
C GLN A 107 7.14 18.62 10.69
N GLY A 108 7.77 18.31 9.55
CA GLY A 108 8.99 17.51 9.48
C GLY A 108 8.76 16.00 9.43
N ALA A 109 7.52 15.53 9.23
CA ALA A 109 7.28 14.11 9.07
C ALA A 109 7.94 13.58 7.79
N THR A 110 8.74 12.53 7.95
CA THR A 110 9.36 11.78 6.84
C THR A 110 8.61 10.49 6.53
N ARG A 111 7.83 9.97 7.48
CA ARG A 111 7.05 8.74 7.37
C ARG A 111 5.66 8.89 7.97
N LEU A 112 4.65 8.44 7.25
CA LEU A 112 3.26 8.36 7.69
C LEU A 112 2.81 6.89 7.71
N SER A 113 2.09 6.48 8.76
CA SER A 113 1.34 5.23 8.78
C SER A 113 -0.14 5.56 8.79
N ALA A 114 -0.94 4.87 7.98
CA ALA A 114 -2.38 5.00 8.00
C ALA A 114 -3.06 3.65 7.78
N LEU A 115 -4.32 3.55 8.23
CA LEU A 115 -5.18 2.42 7.90
C LEU A 115 -5.28 2.28 6.38
N SER A 116 -5.06 1.07 5.86
CA SER A 116 -5.20 0.76 4.45
C SER A 116 -6.64 0.96 4.00
N ALA A 117 -6.80 1.59 2.84
CA ALA A 117 -8.11 1.75 2.26
C ALA A 117 -8.54 0.44 1.58
N ALA A 118 -7.63 -0.29 0.96
CA ALA A 118 -7.96 -1.38 0.06
C ALA A 118 -8.41 -2.69 0.70
N LEU A 119 -8.05 -3.01 1.93
CA LEU A 119 -8.56 -4.22 2.58
C LEU A 119 -9.81 -3.94 3.42
N LYS A 120 -10.74 -4.89 3.44
CA LYS A 120 -11.84 -4.93 4.41
C LYS A 120 -11.26 -5.05 5.84
N PRO A 121 -11.97 -4.55 6.87
CA PRO A 121 -11.46 -4.59 8.24
C PRO A 121 -11.14 -6.02 8.69
N GLY A 122 -10.02 -6.20 9.40
CA GLY A 122 -9.55 -7.50 9.89
C GLY A 122 -9.04 -8.50 8.82
N GLU A 123 -9.11 -8.17 7.53
CA GLU A 123 -8.76 -9.10 6.44
C GLU A 123 -7.26 -9.11 6.07
N ALA A 124 -6.42 -8.30 6.73
CA ALA A 124 -4.96 -8.34 6.59
C ALA A 124 -4.31 -9.53 7.31
N ARG A 125 -5.10 -10.56 7.63
CA ARG A 125 -4.66 -11.75 8.34
C ARG A 125 -3.76 -12.61 7.44
N GLY A 126 -2.70 -13.14 8.04
CA GLY A 126 -1.85 -14.14 7.43
C GLY A 126 -2.38 -15.56 7.61
N TRP A 127 -1.47 -16.51 7.58
CA TRP A 127 -1.74 -17.93 7.80
C TRP A 127 -0.89 -18.43 8.97
N ARG A 128 -1.39 -19.45 9.67
CA ARG A 128 -0.64 -20.19 10.70
C ARG A 128 -0.72 -21.68 10.40
N VAL A 129 0.25 -22.44 10.92
CA VAL A 129 0.26 -23.90 10.80
C VAL A 129 -0.04 -24.51 12.16
N ASP A 130 -1.07 -25.34 12.21
CA ASP A 130 -1.46 -26.15 13.37
C ASP A 130 -2.11 -27.43 12.84
N LYS A 131 -1.26 -28.44 12.58
CA LYS A 131 -1.56 -29.69 11.84
C LYS A 131 -1.98 -29.49 10.38
N THR A 132 -2.56 -28.34 10.03
CA THR A 132 -2.90 -27.86 8.69
C THR A 132 -2.66 -26.36 8.58
N VAL A 133 -2.81 -25.79 7.38
CA VAL A 133 -2.80 -24.36 7.14
C VAL A 133 -4.14 -23.76 7.55
N LEU A 134 -4.13 -22.84 8.50
CA LEU A 134 -5.31 -22.16 9.03
C LEU A 134 -5.16 -20.65 8.87
N PRO A 135 -6.26 -19.90 8.78
CA PRO A 135 -6.21 -18.45 8.90
C PRO A 135 -5.53 -18.02 10.21
N GLY A 136 -4.67 -17.02 10.11
CA GLY A 136 -4.13 -16.31 11.27
C GLY A 136 -5.16 -15.41 11.94
N PRO A 137 -4.80 -14.76 13.06
CA PRO A 137 -5.66 -13.78 13.71
C PRO A 137 -6.04 -12.64 12.78
N ASN A 138 -7.23 -12.07 12.97
CA ASN A 138 -7.65 -10.86 12.27
C ASN A 138 -6.66 -9.72 12.53
N ARG A 139 -6.36 -8.95 11.48
CA ARG A 139 -5.40 -7.85 11.53
C ARG A 139 -5.88 -6.72 10.61
N GLU A 140 -5.71 -5.49 11.06
CA GLU A 140 -5.89 -4.30 10.22
C GLU A 140 -4.66 -4.11 9.33
N ALA A 141 -4.88 -3.80 8.05
CA ALA A 141 -3.79 -3.48 7.13
C ALA A 141 -3.40 -2.02 7.27
N HIS A 142 -2.11 -1.76 7.14
CA HIS A 142 -1.57 -0.41 7.16
C HIS A 142 -0.84 -0.10 5.86
N THR A 143 -1.09 1.11 5.34
CA THR A 143 -0.27 1.72 4.31
C THR A 143 0.78 2.59 4.99
N ILE A 144 2.05 2.34 4.70
CA ILE A 144 3.18 3.14 5.14
C ILE A 144 3.63 4.00 3.96
N VAL A 145 3.72 5.30 4.21
CA VAL A 145 4.06 6.32 3.22
C VAL A 145 5.39 6.95 3.61
N LEU A 146 6.37 6.85 2.73
CA LEU A 146 7.68 7.48 2.91
C LEU A 146 7.79 8.69 1.97
N PHE A 147 8.09 9.86 2.53
CA PHE A 147 8.19 11.08 1.76
C PHE A 147 9.62 11.33 1.27
N GLY A 148 9.75 11.61 -0.01
CA GLY A 148 11.02 11.88 -0.67
C GLY A 148 11.70 10.63 -1.21
N ARG A 149 12.91 10.85 -1.75
CA ARG A 149 13.78 9.77 -2.21
C ARG A 149 14.24 8.93 -1.03
N ARG A 150 14.53 7.66 -1.32
CA ARG A 150 14.87 6.62 -0.35
C ARG A 150 15.99 5.71 -0.87
N PRO A 151 17.14 6.26 -1.32
CA PRO A 151 18.22 5.48 -1.94
C PRO A 151 18.88 4.49 -0.98
N GLU A 152 18.68 4.65 0.33
CA GLU A 152 19.19 3.79 1.38
C GLU A 152 18.39 2.50 1.57
N LEU A 153 17.15 2.42 1.05
CA LEU A 153 16.32 1.24 1.25
C LEU A 153 16.78 0.06 0.40
N VAL A 154 16.78 -1.12 1.02
CA VAL A 154 17.12 -2.38 0.36
C VAL A 154 15.84 -3.17 0.11
N GLY A 155 15.65 -3.59 -1.14
CA GLY A 155 14.53 -4.43 -1.57
C GLY A 155 14.99 -5.77 -2.11
N TRP A 156 14.27 -6.83 -1.77
CA TRP A 156 14.40 -8.15 -2.37
C TRP A 156 13.16 -8.45 -3.21
N GLU A 157 13.38 -8.81 -4.48
CA GLU A 157 12.30 -9.22 -5.36
C GLU A 157 11.73 -10.56 -4.87
N VAL A 158 10.46 -10.55 -4.46
CA VAL A 158 9.70 -11.74 -4.04
C VAL A 158 9.22 -12.51 -5.27
N VAL A 159 8.77 -11.78 -6.29
CA VAL A 159 8.41 -12.30 -7.61
C VAL A 159 8.54 -11.20 -8.66
N GLY A 160 9.07 -11.52 -9.85
CA GLY A 160 9.27 -10.52 -10.91
C GLY A 160 8.09 -10.32 -11.86
N ARG A 161 7.24 -11.34 -12.03
CA ARG A 161 6.07 -11.30 -12.93
C ARG A 161 4.90 -12.08 -12.33
N GLY A 162 4.46 -11.66 -11.16
CA GLY A 162 3.38 -12.30 -10.42
C GLY A 162 2.02 -11.64 -10.62
N HIS A 163 1.00 -12.32 -10.11
CA HIS A 163 -0.36 -11.82 -9.87
C HIS A 163 -0.83 -12.31 -8.49
N PRO A 164 -1.81 -11.67 -7.85
CA PRO A 164 -2.32 -12.12 -6.56
C PRO A 164 -3.12 -13.41 -6.68
N GLU A 165 -3.29 -14.08 -5.55
CA GLU A 165 -4.20 -15.22 -5.40
C GLU A 165 -5.66 -14.76 -5.57
N PRO A 166 -6.50 -15.48 -6.36
CA PRO A 166 -7.89 -15.06 -6.62
C PRO A 166 -8.74 -14.81 -5.38
N ALA A 167 -8.48 -15.55 -4.29
CA ALA A 167 -9.19 -15.38 -3.03
C ALA A 167 -9.03 -13.97 -2.43
N LEU A 168 -7.99 -13.22 -2.80
CA LEU A 168 -7.77 -11.85 -2.34
C LEU A 168 -8.89 -10.90 -2.78
N LEU A 169 -9.51 -11.12 -3.94
CA LEU A 169 -10.61 -10.28 -4.44
C LEU A 169 -11.76 -10.17 -3.42
N ASN A 170 -12.03 -11.26 -2.68
CA ASN A 170 -13.06 -11.28 -1.64
C ASN A 170 -12.72 -10.40 -0.43
N LYS A 171 -11.45 -10.01 -0.26
CA LYS A 171 -10.97 -9.16 0.84
C LYS A 171 -10.87 -7.69 0.45
N VAL A 172 -10.90 -7.36 -0.85
CA VAL A 172 -10.72 -5.99 -1.33
C VAL A 172 -11.96 -5.14 -1.07
N ARG A 173 -11.75 -3.91 -0.60
CA ARG A 173 -12.72 -2.83 -0.50
C ARG A 173 -12.60 -1.95 -1.75
N HIS A 174 -13.36 -2.27 -2.79
CA HIS A 174 -13.41 -1.47 -4.01
C HIS A 174 -14.05 -0.09 -3.78
N PHE A 175 -13.78 0.84 -4.69
CA PHE A 175 -14.56 2.06 -4.76
C PHE A 175 -16.04 1.72 -4.95
N ARG A 176 -16.91 2.38 -4.18
CA ARG A 176 -18.35 2.31 -4.45
C ARG A 176 -18.60 2.99 -5.79
N PRO A 177 -19.41 2.41 -6.69
CA PRO A 177 -19.89 3.13 -7.87
C PRO A 177 -20.62 4.42 -7.48
#